data_AF-A0A0R3WF47-F1
#
_entry.id   AF-A0A0R3WF47-F1
#
_cell.length_a   1.000
_cell.length_b   1.000
_cell.length_c   1.000
_cell.angle_alpha   90.00
_cell.angle_beta   90.00
_cell.angle_gamma   90.00
#
_symmetry.space_group_name_H-M   'P 1'
#
loop_
_entity.id
_entity.type
_entity.pdbx_description
1 polymer ?
#
loop_
_entity_poly.entity_id
_entity_poly.type
_entity_poly.pdbx_seq_one_letter_code
_entity_poly.pdbx_strand_id
1 'polypeptide(L)'
;MRVKTIWKSLMVCFVMPFSVHEQMVWANTNRMDCAMHQCDKFHPALKNPQYLIVCEYKPEGNYKGEWAYEQGPSCSKCPKGQMCFRNHSLCIQTVTSLVQ
;
A
#
# COMPACT_ATOMS: atom_id res chain seq x y z
N MET A 1 23.65 -15.69 -4.31
CA MET A 1 22.31 -15.10 -4.12
C MET A 1 21.56 -15.75 -2.94
N ARG A 2 22.06 -15.68 -1.70
CA ARG A 2 21.34 -16.23 -0.52
C ARG A 2 21.34 -15.29 0.69
N VAL A 3 22.41 -14.54 0.92
CA VAL A 3 22.54 -13.66 2.10
C VAL A 3 21.62 -12.43 2.02
N LYS A 4 21.51 -11.78 0.84
CA LYS A 4 20.63 -10.61 0.65
C LYS A 4 19.14 -10.93 0.84
N THR A 5 18.71 -12.13 0.44
CA THR A 5 17.31 -12.57 0.55
C THR A 5 16.95 -12.92 1.99
N ILE A 6 17.85 -13.56 2.72
CA ILE A 6 17.67 -13.88 4.15
C ILE A 6 17.60 -12.60 4.98
N TRP A 7 18.45 -11.60 4.70
CA TRP A 7 18.41 -10.31 5.40
C TRP A 7 17.10 -9.55 5.12
N LYS A 8 16.59 -9.57 3.88
CA LYS A 8 15.27 -9.02 3.54
C LYS A 8 14.14 -9.73 4.29
N SER A 9 14.15 -11.06 4.36
CA SER A 9 13.13 -11.85 5.09
C SER A 9 13.18 -11.65 6.60
N LEU A 10 14.38 -11.62 7.20
CA LEU A 10 14.52 -11.33 8.62
C LEU A 10 14.00 -9.92 8.92
N MET A 11 14.43 -8.91 8.16
CA MET A 11 13.99 -7.53 8.37
C MET A 11 12.46 -7.39 8.31
N VAL A 12 11.78 -8.12 7.41
CA VAL A 12 10.30 -8.15 7.31
C VAL A 12 9.68 -8.59 8.65
N CYS A 13 10.15 -9.67 9.26
CA CYS A 13 9.65 -10.11 10.57
C CYS A 13 10.13 -9.26 11.76
N PHE A 14 10.84 -8.15 11.54
CA PHE A 14 11.23 -7.19 12.60
C PHE A 14 10.72 -5.76 12.32
N VAL A 15 9.84 -5.57 11.32
CA VAL A 15 9.39 -4.23 10.90
C VAL A 15 8.57 -3.56 12.02
N MET A 16 9.07 -2.38 12.41
CA MET A 16 8.45 -1.41 13.32
C MET A 16 7.22 -0.74 12.69
N PRO A 17 6.22 -0.33 13.48
CA PRO A 17 4.97 0.20 12.97
C PRO A 17 5.17 1.61 12.40
N PHE A 18 5.37 1.71 11.08
CA PHE A 18 5.22 2.98 10.37
C PHE A 18 3.71 3.21 10.08
N SER A 19 3.26 4.46 10.06
CA SER A 19 1.83 4.82 9.97
C SER A 19 1.21 4.40 8.63
N VAL A 20 0.64 3.20 8.57
CA VAL A 20 -0.05 2.65 7.37
C VAL A 20 -1.26 3.48 6.94
N HIS A 21 -1.92 4.18 7.88
CA HIS A 21 -3.20 4.85 7.63
C HIS A 21 -3.08 6.01 6.64
N GLU A 22 -2.04 6.84 6.76
CA GLU A 22 -1.84 8.01 5.89
C GLU A 22 -1.46 7.59 4.47
N GLN A 23 -0.64 6.55 4.34
CA GLN A 23 -0.23 6.02 3.04
C GLN A 23 -1.40 5.35 2.30
N MET A 24 -2.33 4.69 3.02
CA MET A 24 -3.50 4.04 2.42
C MET A 24 -4.47 5.01 1.75
N VAL A 25 -4.61 6.23 2.29
CA VAL A 25 -5.60 7.22 1.80
C VAL A 25 -4.99 8.28 0.88
N TRP A 26 -3.77 8.05 0.41
CA TRP A 26 -3.04 9.01 -0.41
C TRP A 26 -3.58 9.05 -1.85
N ALA A 27 -4.20 10.16 -2.25
CA ALA A 27 -4.91 10.33 -3.52
C ALA A 27 -4.04 10.12 -4.77
N ASN A 28 -2.74 10.42 -4.67
CA ASN A 28 -1.81 10.21 -5.78
C ASN A 28 -1.37 8.75 -5.91
N THR A 29 -1.53 7.93 -4.87
CA THR A 29 -1.19 6.51 -4.90
C THR A 29 -2.22 5.76 -5.74
N ASN A 30 -1.76 5.07 -6.78
CA ASN A 30 -2.64 4.38 -7.72
C ASN A 30 -2.24 2.91 -7.95
N ARG A 31 -1.16 2.46 -7.32
CA ARG A 31 -0.65 1.10 -7.38
C ARG A 31 -0.28 0.64 -5.98
N MET A 32 -0.58 -0.62 -5.69
CA MET A 32 -0.24 -1.28 -4.44
C MET A 32 0.20 -2.70 -4.75
N ASP A 33 1.41 -3.05 -4.31
CA ASP A 33 1.96 -4.40 -4.44
C ASP A 33 2.15 -4.96 -3.03
N CYS A 34 1.55 -6.12 -2.73
CA CYS A 34 1.67 -6.74 -1.40
C CYS A 34 2.39 -8.08 -1.47
N ALA A 35 3.15 -8.38 -0.41
CA ALA A 35 3.78 -9.68 -0.19
C ALA A 35 3.42 -10.19 1.21
N MET A 36 3.19 -11.50 1.30
CA MET A 36 2.92 -12.19 2.57
C MET A 36 4.09 -13.09 2.93
N HIS A 37 4.50 -13.06 4.19
CA HIS A 37 5.55 -13.92 4.72
C HIS A 37 5.11 -14.54 6.05
N GLN A 38 5.39 -15.83 6.26
CA GLN A 38 5.14 -16.49 7.53
C GLN A 38 6.28 -16.13 8.51
N CYS A 39 5.93 -15.45 9.60
CA CYS A 39 6.83 -15.01 10.65
C CYS A 39 6.42 -15.65 11.98
N ASP A 40 6.71 -16.93 12.16
CA ASP A 40 6.41 -17.61 13.42
C ASP A 40 7.13 -16.94 14.59
N LYS A 41 6.46 -16.83 15.74
CA LYS A 41 6.95 -16.14 16.94
C LYS A 41 7.22 -14.63 16.74
N PHE A 42 6.61 -14.00 15.74
CA PHE A 42 6.69 -12.54 15.54
C PHE A 42 6.13 -11.74 16.72
N HIS A 43 4.89 -12.05 17.11
CA HIS A 43 4.25 -11.42 18.27
C HIS A 43 4.02 -12.46 19.37
N PRO A 44 4.53 -12.22 20.60
CA PRO A 44 4.47 -13.20 21.69
C PRO A 44 3.05 -13.50 22.17
N ALA A 45 2.09 -12.60 21.90
CA ALA A 45 0.68 -12.80 22.25
C ALA A 45 -0.13 -13.59 21.19
N LEU A 46 0.44 -13.85 20.01
CA LEU A 46 -0.26 -14.53 18.90
C LEU A 46 0.16 -16.00 18.81
N LYS A 47 -0.80 -16.89 18.50
CA LYS A 47 -0.52 -18.31 18.22
C LYS A 47 0.02 -18.46 16.79
N ASN A 48 0.92 -19.42 16.59
CA ASN A 48 1.45 -19.77 15.28
C ASN A 48 0.45 -20.65 14.48
N PRO A 49 0.50 -20.64 13.13
CA PRO A 49 1.41 -19.84 12.29
C PRO A 49 1.00 -18.37 12.21
N GLN A 50 1.97 -17.47 12.27
CA GLN A 50 1.75 -16.03 12.16
C GLN A 50 2.19 -15.55 10.77
N TYR A 51 1.37 -14.71 10.15
CA TYR A 51 1.65 -14.16 8.82
C TYR A 51 1.77 -12.64 8.92
N LEU A 52 2.79 -12.10 8.27
CA LEU A 52 2.97 -10.68 8.07
C LEU A 52 2.72 -10.35 6.60
N ILE A 53 1.88 -9.34 6.38
CA ILE A 53 1.61 -8.79 5.06
C ILE A 53 2.25 -7.42 4.99
N VAL A 54 3.06 -7.19 3.97
CA VAL A 54 3.68 -5.89 3.69
C VAL A 54 3.20 -5.43 2.33
N CYS A 55 2.67 -4.21 2.26
CA CYS A 55 2.23 -3.58 1.03
C CYS A 55 3.11 -2.38 0.72
N GLU A 56 3.61 -2.32 -0.51
CA GLU A 56 4.32 -1.19 -1.10
C GLU A 56 3.34 -0.36 -1.93
N TYR A 57 3.28 0.94 -1.67
CA TYR A 57 2.37 1.88 -2.32
C TYR A 57 3.13 2.75 -3.32
N LYS A 58 2.60 2.89 -4.53
CA LYS A 58 3.21 3.70 -5.61
C LYS A 58 2.19 4.64 -6.28
N PRO A 59 2.59 5.87 -6.61
CA PRO A 59 3.78 6.59 -6.13
C PRO A 59 3.81 6.71 -4.60
N GLU A 60 5.00 6.90 -4.03
CA GLU A 60 5.18 7.09 -2.60
C GLU A 60 4.37 8.30 -2.11
N GLY A 61 3.84 8.20 -0.91
CA GLY A 61 3.06 9.26 -0.26
C GLY A 61 3.60 9.53 1.14
N ASN A 62 2.70 9.98 2.02
CA ASN A 62 3.04 10.29 3.41
C ASN A 62 4.22 11.28 3.54
N TYR A 63 4.27 12.26 2.63
CA TYR A 63 5.26 13.32 2.71
C TYR A 63 4.91 14.24 3.87
N LYS A 64 5.89 14.47 4.76
CA LYS A 64 5.69 15.28 5.96
C LYS A 64 5.25 16.70 5.57
N GLY A 65 4.07 17.10 6.04
CA GLY A 65 3.50 18.42 5.76
C GLY A 65 2.64 18.49 4.51
N GLU A 66 2.44 17.37 3.80
CA GLU A 66 1.49 17.27 2.69
C GLU A 66 0.19 16.59 3.15
N TRP A 67 -0.91 16.98 2.51
CA TRP A 67 -2.21 16.36 2.74
C TRP A 67 -2.37 15.14 1.84
N ALA A 68 -2.94 14.06 2.41
CA ALA A 68 -3.16 12.83 1.66
C ALA A 68 -4.10 13.00 0.46
N TYR A 69 -5.06 13.92 0.55
CA TYR A 69 -5.97 14.27 -0.53
C TYR A 69 -6.35 15.75 -0.44
N GLU A 70 -6.70 16.32 -1.58
CA GLU A 70 -7.28 17.66 -1.64
C GLU A 70 -8.79 17.59 -1.39
N GLN A 71 -9.31 18.50 -0.56
CA GLN A 71 -10.75 18.58 -0.30
C GLN A 71 -11.47 19.18 -1.52
N GLY A 72 -12.57 18.55 -1.93
CA GLY A 72 -13.39 19.05 -3.04
C GLY A 72 -14.46 18.04 -3.48
N PRO A 73 -15.26 18.38 -4.49
CA PRO A 73 -16.24 17.46 -5.05
C PRO A 73 -15.58 16.20 -5.61
N SER A 74 -16.19 15.04 -5.40
CA SER A 74 -15.70 13.76 -5.91
C SER A 74 -15.39 13.84 -7.41
N CYS A 75 -14.23 13.32 -7.80
CA CYS A 75 -13.75 13.29 -9.19
C CYS A 75 -13.56 14.64 -9.89
N SER A 76 -13.62 15.77 -9.18
CA SER A 76 -13.42 17.11 -9.77
C SER A 76 -12.02 17.31 -10.36
N LYS A 77 -11.02 16.59 -9.85
CA LYS A 77 -9.61 16.68 -10.27
C LYS A 77 -9.01 15.34 -10.72
N CYS A 78 -9.80 14.44 -11.32
CA CYS A 78 -9.21 13.19 -11.84
C CYS A 78 -8.16 13.48 -12.93
N PRO A 79 -7.00 12.79 -12.90
CA PRO A 79 -5.99 12.88 -13.95
C PRO A 79 -6.54 12.53 -15.33
N LYS A 80 -5.95 13.09 -16.39
CA LYS A 80 -6.30 12.76 -17.78
C LYS A 80 -6.14 11.25 -18.03
N GLY A 81 -7.12 10.63 -18.68
CA GLY A 81 -7.13 9.19 -18.94
C GLY A 81 -7.66 8.33 -17.79
N GLN A 82 -8.23 8.95 -16.75
CA GLN A 82 -8.96 8.25 -15.70
C GLN A 82 -10.45 8.56 -15.78
N MET A 83 -11.28 7.56 -15.45
CA MET A 83 -12.73 7.70 -15.34
C MET A 83 -13.13 7.83 -13.88
N CYS A 84 -14.20 8.59 -13.64
CA CYS A 84 -14.79 8.69 -12.32
C CYS A 84 -15.67 7.48 -12.03
N PHE A 85 -15.27 6.66 -11.05
CA PHE A 85 -16.10 5.60 -10.51
C PHE A 85 -17.00 6.17 -9.40
N ARG A 86 -18.13 6.75 -9.82
CA ARG A 86 -19.04 7.54 -8.96
C ARG A 86 -19.52 6.82 -7.70
N ASN A 87 -19.74 5.50 -7.78
CA ASN A 87 -20.21 4.72 -6.64
C ASN A 87 -19.22 4.68 -5.47
N HIS A 88 -17.92 4.83 -5.75
CA HIS A 88 -16.86 4.80 -4.74
C HIS A 88 -16.12 6.13 -4.61
N SER A 89 -16.52 7.15 -5.38
CA SER A 89 -15.84 8.46 -5.44
C SER A 89 -14.34 8.35 -5.77
N LEU A 90 -13.94 7.36 -6.58
CA LEU A 90 -12.54 7.11 -6.96
C LEU A 90 -12.28 7.39 -8.44
N CYS A 91 -11.05 7.79 -8.76
CA CYS A 91 -10.57 7.88 -10.15
C CYS A 91 -9.91 6.54 -10.53
N ILE A 92 -10.39 5.90 -11.61
CA ILE A 92 -9.89 4.62 -12.10
C ILE A 92 -9.18 4.81 -13.44
N GLN A 93 -8.02 4.19 -13.64
CA GLN A 93 -7.35 4.24 -14.94
C GLN A 93 -8.12 3.39 -15.96
N THR A 94 -8.31 3.91 -17.17
CA THR A 94 -8.97 3.17 -18.27
C THR A 94 -8.02 2.23 -19.00
N VAL A 95 -7.09 1.61 -18.28
CA VAL A 95 -6.26 0.55 -18.85
C VAL A 95 -7.00 -0.74 -18.57
N THR A 96 -7.42 -1.42 -19.64
CA THR A 96 -7.80 -2.83 -19.61
C THR A 96 -6.97 -3.55 -18.56
N SER A 97 -7.65 -4.18 -17.61
CA SER A 97 -7.09 -5.08 -16.63
C SER A 97 -6.26 -6.16 -17.33
N LEU A 98 -5.02 -5.87 -17.67
CA LEU A 98 -3.98 -6.87 -17.83
C LEU A 98 -3.62 -7.28 -16.42
N VAL A 99 -4.43 -8.19 -15.90
CA VAL A 99 -3.94 -9.23 -15.00
C VAL A 99 -2.78 -9.88 -15.76
N GLN A 100 -1.56 -9.62 -15.32
CA GLN A 100 -0.40 -10.43 -15.66
C GLN A 100 0.10 -11.07 -14.37
#